data_AF-A0A7V5TM71-F1
#
_entry.id   AF-A0A7V5TM71-F1
#
_cell.length_a   1.000
_cell.length_b   1.000
_cell.length_c   1.000
_cell.angle_alpha   90.00
_cell.angle_beta   90.00
_cell.angle_gamma   90.00
#
_symmetry.space_group_name_H-M   'P 1'
#
loop_
_entity.id
_entity.type
_entity.pdbx_description
1 polymer ?
#
loop_
_entity_poly.entity_id
_entity_poly.type
_entity_poly.pdbx_seq_one_letter_code
_entity_poly.pdbx_strand_id
1 'polypeptide(L)'
;MKRAWIAFLALGLLAACQAPATGERPPDDPPPVDEAPTAPPALGEVRAYATLHSAGFEWRFSADPEAEAACGLRYRAAGETAWREGWPPYRIRYAPPEPVAGKDAAFDGCAGSVFFLEPGTGYELWLTLTGPEGLLDEGVVEVRTQSEPRIAADAPTFRVAPGDGGGAGTQADPYRGIAEAQRHARPGDVFLLAPGEYAGFAGGEIRFDRPGEEGRWVVWKAAGEGVVFTAPVRIAADYVWLEGVHLRGTPNDASDSDNDRSDWGLRTTDAPRRVVIQRNTFTDFHYAIALNHGGEAWVIRDNVIVGDKDLRQCIDDDGNIIRGDGCPEEDYRGEGIELGHTSGHTVAYNRISLVGDGISYPLENVDIYGNEIFDVTDDGIEPDYGYANVRVWQNRITNARYSGFSFQPMNGGPWYFVRNQVMAPRSSALKLRRLVRVLLAHNLLVGWRNAVTALYDTEGFRHIDSLNNLYVTASGRYLWEQADDGPVLGRLDYDGFDPGGTAYAFKWGSDHRYPDLAAFRAATGLEPHGLTFDRDECFTSFNPFPPPHRGELEYPELLPGCPAVDAGVALPNLTGAYTGAAPDLGPYERGLPLPHYGPR
;
A
#
# COMPACT_ATOMS: atom_id res chain seq x y z
N MET A 1 35.06 -2.64 -56.35
CA MET A 1 34.31 -1.46 -56.80
C MET A 1 33.26 -1.19 -55.72
N LYS A 2 33.55 -0.34 -54.72
CA LYS A 2 33.34 1.12 -54.62
C LYS A 2 31.89 1.59 -54.76
N ARG A 3 31.44 2.27 -53.68
CA ARG A 3 30.36 3.28 -53.51
C ARG A 3 29.00 2.74 -53.08
N ALA A 4 28.25 3.39 -52.18
CA ALA A 4 28.50 4.51 -51.26
C ALA A 4 27.32 4.55 -50.27
N TRP A 5 27.58 4.90 -49.02
CA TRP A 5 26.56 5.20 -48.01
C TRP A 5 26.17 6.68 -48.12
N ILE A 6 24.86 6.96 -48.14
CA ILE A 6 24.32 8.33 -48.08
C ILE A 6 23.59 8.48 -46.75
N ALA A 7 24.09 9.38 -45.91
CA ALA A 7 23.41 9.87 -44.71
C ALA A 7 22.48 11.03 -45.11
N PHE A 8 21.23 10.99 -44.66
CA PHE A 8 20.29 12.10 -44.77
C PHE A 8 20.29 12.89 -43.45
N LEU A 9 20.75 14.14 -43.50
CA LEU A 9 20.44 15.17 -42.53
C LEU A 9 19.01 15.66 -42.81
N ALA A 10 18.15 15.68 -41.80
CA ALA A 10 16.87 16.38 -41.84
C ALA A 10 16.95 17.61 -40.93
N LEU A 11 16.98 18.79 -41.55
CA LEU A 11 16.79 20.10 -40.91
C LEU A 11 15.28 20.32 -40.76
N GLY A 12 14.78 20.48 -39.53
CA GLY A 12 13.39 20.85 -39.24
C GLY A 12 13.32 22.24 -38.62
N LEU A 13 12.67 23.17 -39.32
CA LEU A 13 12.46 24.57 -38.95
C LEU A 13 11.62 24.72 -37.67
N LEU A 14 12.11 25.50 -36.70
CA LEU A 14 11.31 26.14 -35.66
C LEU A 14 10.79 27.49 -36.19
N ALA A 15 9.48 27.57 -36.44
CA ALA A 15 8.79 28.82 -36.72
C ALA A 15 8.42 29.49 -35.37
N ALA A 16 9.15 30.54 -35.02
CA ALA A 16 8.80 31.42 -33.92
C ALA A 16 7.77 32.46 -34.39
N CYS A 17 6.56 32.44 -33.82
CA CYS A 17 5.62 33.55 -33.91
C CYS A 17 6.11 34.70 -33.02
N GLN A 18 6.47 35.83 -33.64
CA GLN A 18 6.76 37.09 -32.96
C GLN A 18 5.45 37.82 -32.65
N ALA A 19 5.20 38.12 -31.38
CA ALA A 19 4.24 39.13 -30.94
C ALA A 19 4.93 40.51 -30.86
N PRO A 20 4.23 41.63 -31.11
CA PRO A 20 4.85 42.96 -31.16
C PRO A 20 5.13 43.49 -29.75
N ALA A 21 6.33 44.05 -29.57
CA ALA A 21 6.80 44.67 -28.35
C ALA A 21 6.35 46.13 -28.24
N THR A 22 5.64 46.48 -27.16
CA THR A 22 5.69 47.80 -26.52
C THR A 22 5.28 47.66 -25.05
N GLY A 23 6.20 47.92 -24.13
CA GLY A 23 5.95 47.99 -22.68
C GLY A 23 7.25 47.81 -21.92
N GLU A 24 7.60 48.79 -21.09
CA GLU A 24 8.87 48.88 -20.35
C GLU A 24 9.21 47.61 -19.58
N ARG A 25 10.48 47.19 -19.66
CA ARG A 25 11.03 46.05 -18.92
C ARG A 25 11.09 46.42 -17.43
N PRO A 26 10.37 45.73 -16.53
CA PRO A 26 10.64 45.86 -15.09
C PRO A 26 12.04 45.32 -14.81
N PRO A 27 12.69 45.73 -13.69
CA PRO A 27 14.00 45.20 -13.34
C PRO A 27 13.94 43.67 -13.31
N ASP A 28 14.98 43.04 -13.89
CA ASP A 28 15.22 41.60 -13.80
C ASP A 28 15.47 41.25 -12.33
N ASP A 29 14.42 41.16 -11.51
CA ASP A 29 14.52 40.46 -10.24
C ASP A 29 14.72 38.97 -10.58
N PRO A 30 15.78 38.31 -10.06
CA PRO A 30 15.84 36.86 -10.12
C PRO A 30 14.55 36.32 -9.49
N PRO A 31 13.99 35.19 -9.99
CA PRO A 31 12.87 34.56 -9.31
C PRO A 31 13.25 34.39 -7.82
N PRO A 32 12.33 34.67 -6.87
CA PRO A 32 12.65 34.56 -5.46
C PRO A 32 13.20 33.14 -5.22
N VAL A 33 14.47 33.08 -4.86
CA VAL A 33 15.01 31.89 -4.23
C VAL A 33 14.37 31.95 -2.85
N ASP A 34 13.27 31.23 -2.68
CA ASP A 34 12.68 30.99 -1.37
C ASP A 34 13.78 30.37 -0.50
N GLU A 35 14.48 31.22 0.26
CA GLU A 35 15.59 30.81 1.13
C GLU A 35 14.98 29.99 2.26
N ALA A 36 14.98 28.67 2.07
CA ALA A 36 14.50 27.75 3.08
C ALA A 36 15.28 27.93 4.40
N PRO A 37 14.61 27.75 5.55
CA PRO A 37 15.27 27.74 6.84
C PRO A 37 16.33 26.62 6.88
N THR A 38 17.38 26.82 7.68
CA THR A 38 18.48 25.84 7.84
C THR A 38 18.31 24.95 9.08
N ALA A 39 17.26 25.17 9.86
CA ALA A 39 16.96 24.47 11.09
C ALA A 39 15.59 23.77 11.00
N PRO A 40 15.34 22.72 11.80
CA PRO A 40 14.01 22.16 11.96
C PRO A 40 13.05 23.20 12.58
N PRO A 41 11.73 22.99 12.46
CA PRO A 41 10.75 23.89 13.08
C PRO A 41 10.98 24.03 14.59
N ALA A 42 10.80 25.24 15.12
CA ALA A 42 11.06 25.55 16.53
C ALA A 42 9.90 25.13 17.46
N LEU A 43 8.68 25.08 16.92
CA LEU A 43 7.48 24.67 17.63
C LEU A 43 7.40 23.15 17.72
N GLY A 44 7.28 22.62 18.92
CA GLY A 44 7.04 21.19 19.11
C GLY A 44 8.20 20.28 18.69
N GLU A 45 7.88 19.05 18.31
CA GLU A 45 8.84 18.01 17.94
C GLU A 45 8.50 17.44 16.57
N VAL A 46 9.50 17.33 15.69
CA VAL A 46 9.35 16.65 14.39
C VAL A 46 10.02 15.29 14.43
N ARG A 47 9.26 14.26 14.09
CA ARG A 47 9.77 12.92 13.77
C ARG A 47 9.63 12.68 12.28
N ALA A 48 10.75 12.44 11.59
CA ALA A 48 10.77 12.04 10.19
C ALA A 48 11.30 10.59 10.06
N TYR A 49 10.78 9.88 9.08
CA TYR A 49 11.12 8.47 8.82
C TYR A 49 10.88 8.14 7.35
N ALA A 50 11.40 6.99 6.90
CA ALA A 50 11.25 6.57 5.52
C ALA A 50 11.21 5.06 5.36
N THR A 51 10.66 4.66 4.21
CA THR A 51 10.67 3.32 3.61
C THR A 51 11.59 3.37 2.38
N LEU A 52 11.48 2.38 1.47
CA LEU A 52 12.25 2.38 0.22
C LEU A 52 11.89 3.57 -0.68
N HIS A 53 10.60 3.88 -0.83
CA HIS A 53 10.12 4.83 -1.84
C HIS A 53 9.32 5.99 -1.27
N SER A 54 9.25 6.12 0.05
CA SER A 54 8.47 7.17 0.70
C SER A 54 9.19 7.73 1.91
N ALA A 55 8.98 9.03 2.15
CA ALA A 55 9.32 9.67 3.41
C ALA A 55 8.02 10.12 4.09
N GLY A 56 7.95 10.02 5.40
CA GLY A 56 6.85 10.52 6.20
C GLY A 56 7.34 11.32 7.39
N PHE A 57 6.47 12.16 7.93
CA PHE A 57 6.76 12.88 9.16
C PHE A 57 5.50 13.04 10.03
N GLU A 58 5.75 13.27 11.31
CA GLU A 58 4.81 13.75 12.30
C GLU A 58 5.46 14.94 13.02
N TRP A 59 4.81 16.11 12.94
CA TRP A 59 5.20 17.33 13.62
C TRP A 59 4.20 17.60 14.74
N ARG A 60 4.60 17.28 15.98
CA ARG A 60 3.73 17.22 17.15
C ARG A 60 3.91 18.45 18.02
N PHE A 61 2.81 19.06 18.41
CA PHE A 61 2.75 20.25 19.26
C PHE A 61 2.42 19.86 20.71
N SER A 62 2.96 20.61 21.67
CA SER A 62 2.64 20.43 23.09
C SER A 62 1.28 21.02 23.49
N ALA A 63 0.78 21.97 22.70
CA ALA A 63 -0.57 22.52 22.75
C ALA A 63 -0.95 22.99 21.33
N ASP A 64 -2.24 23.01 20.98
CA ASP A 64 -2.71 23.51 19.69
C ASP A 64 -2.30 24.99 19.54
N PRO A 65 -1.38 25.32 18.61
CA PRO A 65 -0.90 26.69 18.45
C PRO A 65 -1.99 27.60 17.90
N GLU A 66 -2.84 27.07 17.00
CA GLU A 66 -3.98 27.75 16.40
C GLU A 66 -4.87 26.74 15.66
N ALA A 67 -6.17 26.75 15.97
CA ALA A 67 -7.09 25.71 15.54
C ALA A 67 -7.29 25.60 14.02
N GLU A 68 -7.10 26.71 13.30
CA GLU A 68 -7.29 26.85 11.85
C GLU A 68 -5.96 26.87 11.08
N ALA A 69 -4.82 26.58 11.73
CA ALA A 69 -3.53 26.59 11.07
C ALA A 69 -3.43 25.49 10.00
N ALA A 70 -2.90 25.86 8.83
CA ALA A 70 -2.64 24.97 7.71
C ALA A 70 -1.19 24.47 7.72
N CYS A 71 -1.01 23.18 7.42
CA CYS A 71 0.30 22.58 7.25
C CYS A 71 0.73 22.64 5.78
N GLY A 72 1.98 22.98 5.51
CA GLY A 72 2.59 22.92 4.19
C GLY A 72 3.79 21.98 4.14
N LEU A 73 4.08 21.46 2.94
CA LEU A 73 5.20 20.57 2.68
C LEU A 73 5.78 20.83 1.30
N ARG A 74 7.07 21.15 1.28
CA ARG A 74 7.92 21.10 0.10
C ARG A 74 9.05 20.11 0.35
N TYR A 75 9.61 19.55 -0.72
CA TYR A 75 10.73 18.63 -0.62
C TYR A 75 11.71 18.78 -1.77
N ARG A 76 12.93 18.31 -1.56
CA ARG A 76 13.93 18.14 -2.61
C ARG A 76 14.92 17.05 -2.23
N ALA A 77 15.59 16.47 -3.22
CA ALA A 77 16.73 15.61 -2.94
C ALA A 77 17.90 16.46 -2.40
N ALA A 78 18.66 15.92 -1.45
CA ALA A 78 19.77 16.63 -0.83
C ALA A 78 20.79 17.06 -1.89
N GLY A 79 21.11 18.36 -1.91
CA GLY A 79 22.01 18.98 -2.89
C GLY A 79 21.32 19.51 -4.15
N GLU A 80 20.03 19.25 -4.36
CA GLU A 80 19.23 20.00 -5.33
C GLU A 80 18.90 21.39 -4.79
N THR A 81 18.68 22.36 -5.68
CA THR A 81 18.28 23.73 -5.28
C THR A 81 16.78 23.95 -5.38
N ALA A 82 16.11 23.29 -6.33
CA ALA A 82 14.69 23.48 -6.60
C ALA A 82 13.82 22.68 -5.63
N TRP A 83 12.95 23.37 -4.91
CA TRP A 83 11.91 22.76 -4.09
C TRP A 83 10.73 22.29 -4.96
N ARG A 84 10.18 21.13 -4.61
CA ARG A 84 8.97 20.57 -5.21
C ARG A 84 7.85 20.59 -4.18
N GLU A 85 6.64 20.90 -4.62
CA GLU A 85 5.46 20.84 -3.76
C GLU A 85 5.10 19.38 -3.44
N GLY A 86 4.88 19.11 -2.15
CA GLY A 86 4.28 17.87 -1.66
C GLY A 86 2.78 18.00 -1.51
N TRP A 87 2.09 16.87 -1.32
CA TRP A 87 0.69 16.92 -0.90
C TRP A 87 0.58 17.64 0.45
N PRO A 88 -0.39 18.56 0.63
CA PRO A 88 -0.56 19.27 1.90
C PRO A 88 -0.69 18.28 3.07
N PRO A 89 0.16 18.39 4.10
CA PRO A 89 0.03 17.58 5.30
C PRO A 89 -1.29 17.84 6.01
N TYR A 90 -1.77 16.86 6.76
CA TYR A 90 -3.01 16.97 7.49
C TYR A 90 -2.76 17.50 8.90
N ARG A 91 -3.68 18.36 9.37
CA ARG A 91 -3.84 18.59 10.80
C ARG A 91 -4.41 17.32 11.45
N ILE A 92 -3.66 16.76 12.37
CA ILE A 92 -4.02 15.57 13.12
C ILE A 92 -4.27 15.99 14.57
N ARG A 93 -5.51 15.79 15.02
CA ARG A 93 -5.87 15.79 16.44
C ARG A 93 -6.13 14.36 16.84
N TYR A 94 -5.10 13.74 17.38
CA TYR A 94 -5.20 12.37 17.84
C TYR A 94 -5.59 12.34 19.31
N ALA A 95 -6.67 11.63 19.62
CA ALA A 95 -7.04 11.22 20.97
C ALA A 95 -7.38 9.72 20.93
N PRO A 96 -6.54 8.84 21.51
CA PRO A 96 -6.80 7.41 21.50
C PRO A 96 -8.14 7.11 22.18
N PRO A 97 -9.04 6.34 21.55
CA PRO A 97 -10.14 5.72 22.29
C PRO A 97 -9.64 4.60 23.21
N GLU A 98 -8.61 3.87 22.77
CA GLU A 98 -7.96 2.78 23.48
C GLU A 98 -6.43 2.91 23.30
N PRO A 99 -5.63 2.74 24.36
CA PRO A 99 -4.17 2.83 24.26
C PRO A 99 -3.60 1.60 23.53
N VAL A 100 -2.82 1.80 22.47
CA VAL A 100 -1.94 0.76 21.90
C VAL A 100 -0.58 0.90 22.58
N ALA A 101 0.06 -0.22 22.95
CA ALA A 101 1.33 -0.22 23.67
C ALA A 101 2.37 0.71 23.00
N GLY A 102 2.75 1.78 23.70
CA GLY A 102 3.70 2.79 23.23
C GLY A 102 3.08 3.99 22.49
N LYS A 103 1.74 4.09 22.41
CA LYS A 103 1.00 5.16 21.73
C LYS A 103 -0.19 5.67 22.57
N ASP A 104 0.09 6.01 23.82
CA ASP A 104 -0.94 6.36 24.82
C ASP A 104 -1.23 7.88 24.89
N ALA A 105 -0.41 8.71 24.23
CA ALA A 105 -0.52 10.15 24.31
C ALA A 105 -1.35 10.72 23.15
N ALA A 106 -2.41 11.45 23.50
CA ALA A 106 -3.04 12.37 22.56
C ALA A 106 -2.00 13.36 22.03
N PHE A 107 -2.06 13.68 20.74
CA PHE A 107 -1.21 14.71 20.17
C PHE A 107 -2.00 15.57 19.20
N ASP A 108 -1.61 16.84 19.13
CA ASP A 108 -2.05 17.78 18.11
C ASP A 108 -0.84 18.06 17.21
N GLY A 109 -0.99 18.04 15.89
CA GLY A 109 0.15 18.20 15.00
C GLY A 109 -0.16 18.22 13.51
N CYS A 110 0.88 18.31 12.71
CA CYS A 110 0.85 18.07 11.27
C CYS A 110 1.43 16.68 10.97
N ALA A 111 0.85 15.93 10.05
CA ALA A 111 1.49 14.71 9.55
C ALA A 111 1.28 14.56 8.04
N GLY A 112 2.31 14.10 7.35
CA GLY A 112 2.37 14.10 5.90
C GLY A 112 3.39 13.09 5.35
N SER A 113 3.28 12.78 4.06
CA SER A 113 4.22 11.91 3.36
C SER A 113 4.55 12.44 1.95
N VAL A 114 5.76 12.10 1.51
CA VAL A 114 6.23 12.25 0.12
C VAL A 114 6.46 10.85 -0.46
N PHE A 115 5.94 10.62 -1.66
CA PHE A 115 5.93 9.34 -2.35
C PHE A 115 6.89 9.33 -3.54
N PHE A 116 7.10 8.12 -4.08
CA PHE A 116 7.81 7.87 -5.34
C PHE A 116 9.24 8.43 -5.34
N LEU A 117 9.89 8.34 -4.18
CA LEU A 117 11.27 8.73 -3.98
C LEU A 117 12.23 7.64 -4.41
N GLU A 118 13.44 8.05 -4.80
CA GLU A 118 14.55 7.12 -5.05
C GLU A 118 15.04 6.47 -3.74
N PRO A 119 15.25 5.14 -3.68
CA PRO A 119 15.83 4.46 -2.53
C PRO A 119 17.26 4.93 -2.20
N GLY A 120 17.65 4.82 -0.93
CA GLY A 120 19.00 5.15 -0.45
C GLY A 120 19.42 6.62 -0.61
N THR A 121 18.45 7.51 -0.85
CA THR A 121 18.68 8.92 -1.20
C THR A 121 18.28 9.82 -0.04
N GLY A 122 19.10 10.85 0.21
CA GLY A 122 18.80 11.88 1.22
C GLY A 122 17.85 12.93 0.65
N TYR A 123 16.89 13.36 1.44
CA TYR A 123 15.91 14.38 1.11
C TYR A 123 15.81 15.39 2.25
N GLU A 124 15.48 16.61 1.87
CA GLU A 124 15.12 17.69 2.78
C GLU A 124 13.60 17.92 2.65
N LEU A 125 12.90 17.97 3.79
CA LEU A 125 11.47 18.29 3.87
C LEU A 125 11.33 19.66 4.52
N TRP A 126 10.84 20.64 3.76
CA TRP A 126 10.49 21.96 4.27
C TRP A 126 9.03 21.95 4.71
N LEU A 127 8.85 22.08 6.02
CA LEU A 127 7.56 22.10 6.71
C LEU A 127 7.18 23.53 7.06
N THR A 128 5.92 23.90 6.84
CA THR A 128 5.38 25.19 7.24
C THR A 128 4.08 25.03 8.02
N LEU A 129 3.86 25.91 8.98
CA LEU A 129 2.60 26.07 9.68
C LEU A 129 2.12 27.50 9.51
N THR A 130 0.96 27.70 8.90
CA THR A 130 0.43 29.02 8.56
C THR A 130 -0.95 29.22 9.18
N GLY A 131 -1.08 30.22 10.04
CA GLY A 131 -2.36 30.67 10.59
C GLY A 131 -3.04 31.72 9.70
N PRO A 132 -4.26 32.19 10.08
CA PRO A 132 -4.99 33.24 9.37
C PRO A 132 -4.23 34.57 9.27
N GLU A 133 -3.36 34.87 10.25
CA GLU A 133 -2.57 36.10 10.29
C GLU A 133 -1.18 35.96 9.64
N GLY A 134 -0.78 34.76 9.20
CA GLY A 134 0.48 34.51 8.52
C GLY A 134 1.23 33.27 9.03
N LEU A 135 2.53 33.21 8.71
CA LEU A 135 3.40 32.11 9.09
C LEU A 135 3.57 32.05 10.62
N LEU A 136 3.28 30.90 11.22
CA LEU A 136 3.47 30.64 12.64
C LEU A 136 4.84 30.03 12.92
N ASP A 137 5.24 29.05 12.10
CA ASP A 137 6.56 28.42 12.18
C ASP A 137 6.90 27.71 10.86
N GLU A 138 8.20 27.49 10.65
CA GLU A 138 8.71 26.71 9.53
C GLU A 138 10.08 26.10 9.85
N GLY A 139 10.45 25.06 9.10
CA GLY A 139 11.76 24.46 9.22
C GLY A 139 12.01 23.36 8.21
N VAL A 140 13.28 22.96 8.10
CA VAL A 140 13.71 21.85 7.25
C VAL A 140 14.14 20.67 8.12
N VAL A 141 13.65 19.48 7.79
CA VAL A 141 14.13 18.21 8.36
C VAL A 141 14.74 17.34 7.28
N GLU A 142 15.86 16.71 7.60
CA GLU A 142 16.51 15.74 6.73
C GLU A 142 15.96 14.33 6.97
N VAL A 143 15.79 13.58 5.89
CA VAL A 143 15.36 12.18 5.93
C VAL A 143 16.06 11.42 4.83
N ARG A 144 16.36 10.14 5.06
CA ARG A 144 16.98 9.27 4.05
C ARG A 144 16.10 8.06 3.79
N THR A 145 15.72 7.84 2.54
CA THR A 145 15.02 6.61 2.14
C THR A 145 15.89 5.39 2.39
N GLN A 146 15.25 4.27 2.70
CA GLN A 146 15.95 3.02 2.90
C GLN A 146 16.65 2.60 1.61
N SER A 147 17.84 2.01 1.72
CA SER A 147 18.54 1.47 0.55
C SER A 147 17.86 0.17 0.11
N GLU A 148 17.74 0.02 -1.21
CA GLU A 148 17.34 -1.22 -1.86
C GLU A 148 18.19 -2.40 -1.36
N PRO A 149 17.60 -3.49 -0.82
CA PRO A 149 18.38 -4.63 -0.35
C PRO A 149 19.17 -5.28 -1.50
N ARG A 150 20.48 -5.47 -1.28
CA ARG A 150 21.37 -6.10 -2.25
C ARG A 150 22.30 -7.08 -1.55
N ILE A 151 22.46 -8.26 -2.16
CA ILE A 151 23.51 -9.19 -1.78
C ILE A 151 24.85 -8.55 -2.16
N ALA A 152 25.78 -8.47 -1.21
CA ALA A 152 27.09 -7.89 -1.46
C ALA A 152 27.85 -8.67 -2.56
N ALA A 153 28.51 -7.95 -3.46
CA ALA A 153 29.17 -8.56 -4.62
C ALA A 153 30.32 -9.51 -4.23
N ASP A 154 30.91 -9.30 -3.06
CA ASP A 154 31.99 -10.08 -2.46
C ASP A 154 31.50 -11.08 -1.39
N ALA A 155 30.18 -11.30 -1.29
CA ALA A 155 29.59 -12.20 -0.29
C ALA A 155 30.12 -13.64 -0.43
N PRO A 156 30.74 -14.22 0.63
CA PRO A 156 31.10 -15.63 0.63
C PRO A 156 29.85 -16.51 0.44
N THR A 157 29.93 -17.48 -0.46
CA THR A 157 28.80 -18.39 -0.73
C THR A 157 29.11 -19.81 -0.27
N PHE A 158 28.24 -20.34 0.59
CA PHE A 158 28.30 -21.70 1.12
C PHE A 158 27.16 -22.55 0.55
N ARG A 159 27.38 -23.86 0.46
CA ARG A 159 26.39 -24.82 -0.02
C ARG A 159 25.74 -25.53 1.15
N VAL A 160 24.42 -25.66 1.09
CA VAL A 160 23.63 -26.39 2.08
C VAL A 160 22.79 -27.42 1.35
N ALA A 161 22.82 -28.67 1.79
CA ALA A 161 21.94 -29.74 1.32
C ALA A 161 21.04 -30.21 2.49
N PRO A 162 19.93 -30.91 2.22
CA PRO A 162 19.17 -31.57 3.29
C PRO A 162 20.03 -32.50 4.16
N GLY A 163 19.69 -32.59 5.45
CA GLY A 163 20.33 -33.50 6.41
C GLY A 163 20.44 -32.89 7.81
N ASP A 164 21.07 -33.64 8.72
CA ASP A 164 21.01 -33.37 10.17
C ASP A 164 22.37 -33.06 10.81
N GLY A 165 23.36 -32.62 10.02
CA GLY A 165 24.63 -32.13 10.53
C GLY A 165 25.89 -32.49 9.73
N GLY A 166 26.95 -31.72 9.97
CA GLY A 166 28.26 -31.86 9.32
C GLY A 166 28.38 -31.15 7.97
N GLY A 167 29.52 -31.37 7.33
CA GLY A 167 29.91 -30.69 6.09
C GLY A 167 30.73 -29.42 6.32
N ALA A 168 31.43 -28.98 5.29
CA ALA A 168 32.30 -27.80 5.31
C ALA A 168 31.73 -26.60 4.52
N GLY A 169 30.47 -26.69 4.04
CA GLY A 169 29.83 -25.63 3.25
C GLY A 169 30.37 -25.47 1.83
N THR A 170 31.18 -26.42 1.34
CA THR A 170 31.75 -26.39 -0.01
C THR A 170 30.86 -27.12 -1.02
N GLN A 171 31.13 -27.00 -2.32
CA GLN A 171 30.41 -27.76 -3.34
C GLN A 171 30.60 -29.29 -3.20
N ALA A 172 31.78 -29.74 -2.81
CA ALA A 172 32.08 -31.16 -2.63
C ALA A 172 31.59 -31.70 -1.26
N ASP A 173 31.44 -30.82 -0.28
CA ASP A 173 31.04 -31.16 1.08
C ASP A 173 30.13 -30.05 1.65
N PRO A 174 28.86 -30.00 1.22
CA PRO A 174 27.91 -28.99 1.66
C PRO A 174 27.57 -29.18 3.14
N TYR A 175 27.20 -28.10 3.83
CA TYR A 175 26.55 -28.23 5.13
C TYR A 175 25.29 -29.09 4.97
N ARG A 176 25.06 -30.02 5.89
CA ARG A 176 23.89 -30.89 5.88
C ARG A 176 22.87 -30.34 6.88
N GLY A 177 21.86 -29.65 6.37
CA GLY A 177 20.80 -29.01 7.13
C GLY A 177 21.04 -27.53 7.44
N ILE A 178 19.95 -26.79 7.57
CA ILE A 178 19.97 -25.36 7.92
C ILE A 178 20.51 -25.16 9.34
N ALA A 179 20.21 -26.07 10.27
CA ALA A 179 20.70 -26.01 11.65
C ALA A 179 22.23 -26.00 11.74
N GLU A 180 22.89 -26.82 10.92
CA GLU A 180 24.36 -26.85 10.88
C GLU A 180 24.91 -25.59 10.22
N ALA A 181 24.37 -25.19 9.06
CA ALA A 181 24.78 -23.96 8.38
C ALA A 181 24.67 -22.72 9.30
N GLN A 182 23.60 -22.63 10.09
CA GLN A 182 23.36 -21.58 11.09
C GLN A 182 24.43 -21.50 12.19
N ARG A 183 25.18 -22.58 12.46
CA ARG A 183 26.30 -22.53 13.42
C ARG A 183 27.50 -21.76 12.89
N HIS A 184 27.60 -21.63 11.56
CA HIS A 184 28.73 -21.01 10.87
C HIS A 184 28.42 -19.63 10.29
N ALA A 185 27.14 -19.24 10.23
CA ALA A 185 26.71 -18.00 9.61
C ALA A 185 27.31 -16.74 10.27
N ARG A 186 27.82 -15.85 9.41
CA ARG A 186 28.35 -14.53 9.74
C ARG A 186 27.68 -13.47 8.86
N PRO A 187 27.69 -12.20 9.28
CA PRO A 187 27.15 -11.11 8.47
C PRO A 187 27.74 -11.09 7.04
N GLY A 188 26.86 -11.07 6.04
CA GLY A 188 27.20 -11.06 4.62
C GLY A 188 27.42 -12.43 3.99
N ASP A 189 27.29 -13.53 4.74
CA ASP A 189 27.34 -14.88 4.16
C ASP A 189 26.09 -15.20 3.35
N VAL A 190 26.27 -15.92 2.25
CA VAL A 190 25.19 -16.47 1.41
C VAL A 190 25.18 -17.99 1.54
N PHE A 191 24.08 -18.54 2.01
CA PHE A 191 23.80 -19.97 2.06
C PHE A 191 22.91 -20.35 0.88
N LEU A 192 23.49 -21.04 -0.10
CA LEU A 192 22.77 -21.55 -1.25
C LEU A 192 22.22 -22.95 -0.98
N LEU A 193 20.90 -23.05 -0.89
CA LEU A 193 20.15 -24.25 -0.55
C LEU A 193 19.96 -25.13 -1.79
N ALA A 194 20.47 -26.35 -1.78
CA ALA A 194 20.25 -27.33 -2.83
C ALA A 194 18.80 -27.85 -2.80
N PRO A 195 18.23 -28.25 -3.94
CA PRO A 195 16.89 -28.84 -3.97
C PRO A 195 16.74 -30.01 -3.00
N GLY A 196 15.60 -30.08 -2.34
CA GLY A 196 15.23 -31.09 -1.37
C GLY A 196 14.38 -30.54 -0.23
N GLU A 197 13.92 -31.44 0.63
CA GLU A 197 13.09 -31.10 1.78
C GLU A 197 13.95 -30.80 3.01
N TYR A 198 13.66 -29.69 3.67
CA TYR A 198 14.30 -29.25 4.90
C TYR A 198 13.27 -29.31 6.03
N ALA A 199 13.50 -30.21 6.98
CA ALA A 199 12.67 -30.36 8.16
C ALA A 199 13.01 -29.33 9.25
N GLY A 200 12.09 -29.16 10.20
CA GLY A 200 12.30 -28.34 11.38
C GLY A 200 13.43 -28.86 12.26
N PHE A 201 13.98 -27.98 13.10
CA PHE A 201 14.97 -28.38 14.10
C PHE A 201 14.29 -29.23 15.20
N ALA A 202 15.02 -29.62 16.24
CA ALA A 202 14.46 -30.39 17.37
C ALA A 202 13.22 -29.72 18.02
N GLY A 203 13.04 -28.40 17.86
CA GLY A 203 11.87 -27.66 18.35
C GLY A 203 10.68 -27.61 17.37
N GLY A 204 10.75 -28.28 16.22
CA GLY A 204 9.68 -28.33 15.21
C GLY A 204 9.66 -27.16 14.23
N GLU A 205 10.60 -26.22 14.31
CA GLU A 205 10.66 -25.03 13.44
C GLU A 205 12.06 -24.88 12.85
N ILE A 206 12.15 -24.28 11.66
CA ILE A 206 13.42 -23.78 11.12
C ILE A 206 13.65 -22.40 11.71
N ARG A 207 14.76 -22.21 12.44
CA ARG A 207 15.07 -20.93 13.09
C ARG A 207 16.26 -20.24 12.44
N PHE A 208 16.07 -18.96 12.11
CA PHE A 208 17.11 -18.03 11.65
C PHE A 208 17.42 -17.02 12.76
N ASP A 209 18.48 -17.26 13.51
CA ASP A 209 18.89 -16.55 14.74
C ASP A 209 20.31 -15.95 14.67
N ARG A 210 20.93 -15.97 13.49
CA ARG A 210 22.22 -15.32 13.24
C ARG A 210 21.99 -13.98 12.54
N PRO A 211 22.36 -12.86 13.18
CA PRO A 211 22.15 -11.55 12.58
C PRO A 211 23.16 -11.26 11.48
N GLY A 212 22.70 -10.53 10.47
CA GLY A 212 23.59 -9.78 9.58
C GLY A 212 23.87 -8.37 10.11
N GLU A 213 24.30 -7.49 9.22
CA GLU A 213 24.43 -6.05 9.46
C GLU A 213 24.01 -5.26 8.22
N GLU A 214 23.90 -3.93 8.35
CA GLU A 214 23.47 -3.06 7.24
C GLU A 214 24.36 -3.28 6.00
N GLY A 215 23.74 -3.60 4.86
CA GLY A 215 24.45 -3.93 3.62
C GLY A 215 25.04 -5.35 3.55
N ARG A 216 24.95 -6.14 4.63
CA ARG A 216 25.55 -7.48 4.76
C ARG A 216 24.59 -8.43 5.51
N TRP A 217 23.47 -8.76 4.86
CA TRP A 217 22.52 -9.76 5.35
C TRP A 217 23.15 -11.14 5.47
N VAL A 218 22.61 -11.96 6.38
CA VAL A 218 22.77 -13.43 6.30
C VAL A 218 21.71 -13.92 5.33
N VAL A 219 22.14 -14.40 4.16
CA VAL A 219 21.25 -14.73 3.05
C VAL A 219 21.03 -16.23 2.96
N TRP A 220 19.77 -16.64 2.90
CA TRP A 220 19.31 -18.01 2.69
C TRP A 220 18.56 -18.05 1.36
N LYS A 221 19.20 -18.60 0.34
CA LYS A 221 18.71 -18.52 -1.04
C LYS A 221 18.62 -19.89 -1.67
N ALA A 222 17.52 -20.19 -2.33
CA ALA A 222 17.41 -21.40 -3.13
C ALA A 222 18.40 -21.40 -4.30
N ALA A 223 19.07 -22.52 -4.54
CA ALA A 223 19.94 -22.73 -5.70
C ALA A 223 19.16 -22.84 -7.01
N GLY A 224 17.87 -23.14 -6.91
CA GLY A 224 16.91 -23.37 -7.99
C GLY A 224 15.60 -23.87 -7.41
N GLU A 225 14.69 -24.33 -8.27
CA GLU A 225 13.42 -24.91 -7.84
C GLU A 225 13.60 -26.17 -6.98
N GLY A 226 12.60 -26.49 -6.16
CA GLY A 226 12.56 -27.73 -5.37
C GLY A 226 13.20 -27.63 -3.98
N VAL A 227 13.53 -26.43 -3.49
CA VAL A 227 13.88 -26.21 -2.07
C VAL A 227 12.59 -26.05 -1.27
N VAL A 228 12.24 -27.06 -0.46
CA VAL A 228 10.97 -27.10 0.27
C VAL A 228 11.24 -27.13 1.76
N PHE A 229 10.60 -26.23 2.50
CA PHE A 229 10.58 -26.24 3.96
C PHE A 229 9.28 -26.90 4.40
N THR A 230 9.41 -28.03 5.11
CA THR A 230 8.27 -28.83 5.61
C THR A 230 7.98 -28.54 7.08
N ALA A 231 8.38 -27.36 7.55
CA ALA A 231 8.23 -26.90 8.91
C ALA A 231 8.10 -25.37 8.92
N PRO A 232 7.40 -24.81 9.91
CA PRO A 232 7.29 -23.37 10.09
C PRO A 232 8.66 -22.70 10.28
N VAL A 233 8.76 -21.45 9.84
CA VAL A 233 9.97 -20.61 9.97
C VAL A 233 9.84 -19.63 11.12
N ARG A 234 10.92 -19.49 11.87
CA ARG A 234 11.12 -18.47 12.91
C ARG A 234 12.24 -17.52 12.50
N ILE A 235 11.91 -16.25 12.30
CA ILE A 235 12.92 -15.18 12.13
C ILE A 235 13.19 -14.56 13.50
N ALA A 236 14.44 -14.65 13.95
CA ALA A 236 14.87 -14.30 15.31
C ALA A 236 16.08 -13.37 15.37
N ALA A 237 16.46 -12.77 14.24
CA ALA A 237 17.62 -11.91 14.15
C ALA A 237 17.45 -10.83 13.07
N ASP A 238 18.13 -9.70 13.28
CA ASP A 238 18.20 -8.60 12.33
C ASP A 238 18.93 -9.03 11.04
N TYR A 239 18.60 -8.38 9.92
CA TYR A 239 19.30 -8.56 8.64
C TYR A 239 19.35 -10.01 8.15
N VAL A 240 18.27 -10.76 8.34
CA VAL A 240 18.05 -12.06 7.69
C VAL A 240 17.42 -11.85 6.32
N TRP A 241 17.86 -12.61 5.33
CA TRP A 241 17.27 -12.61 3.99
C TRP A 241 16.88 -14.05 3.61
N LEU A 242 15.61 -14.27 3.26
CA LEU A 242 15.10 -15.55 2.78
C LEU A 242 14.54 -15.39 1.35
N GLU A 243 15.06 -16.19 0.42
CA GLU A 243 14.70 -16.08 -1.00
C GLU A 243 14.55 -17.41 -1.74
N GLY A 244 13.50 -17.50 -2.55
CA GLY A 244 13.33 -18.57 -3.54
C GLY A 244 12.86 -19.91 -2.97
N VAL A 245 12.46 -19.98 -1.70
CA VAL A 245 12.05 -21.24 -1.06
C VAL A 245 10.55 -21.46 -1.11
N HIS A 246 10.11 -22.71 -1.07
CA HIS A 246 8.70 -23.08 -0.88
C HIS A 246 8.49 -23.53 0.57
N LEU A 247 7.74 -22.77 1.35
CA LEU A 247 7.23 -23.20 2.65
C LEU A 247 5.89 -23.90 2.41
N ARG A 248 5.81 -25.18 2.80
CA ARG A 248 4.62 -26.01 2.63
C ARG A 248 4.04 -26.35 4.00
N GLY A 249 2.87 -25.81 4.28
CA GLY A 249 2.08 -26.13 5.47
C GLY A 249 1.31 -27.44 5.32
N THR A 250 0.42 -27.67 6.27
CA THR A 250 -0.60 -28.71 6.21
C THR A 250 -1.95 -28.03 6.39
N PRO A 251 -2.92 -28.20 5.47
CA PRO A 251 -4.23 -27.60 5.63
C PRO A 251 -4.83 -28.04 6.97
N ASN A 252 -5.12 -27.09 7.84
CA ASN A 252 -5.68 -27.37 9.15
C ASN A 252 -7.16 -26.98 9.13
N ASP A 253 -8.02 -27.86 9.65
CA ASP A 253 -9.37 -27.46 10.05
C ASP A 253 -9.19 -26.67 11.35
N ALA A 254 -9.05 -25.35 11.24
CA ALA A 254 -8.63 -24.43 12.30
C ALA A 254 -9.34 -24.72 13.64
N SER A 255 -8.74 -25.59 14.47
CA SER A 255 -9.26 -25.92 15.78
C SER A 255 -8.76 -24.87 16.76
N ASP A 256 -9.45 -23.74 16.78
CA ASP A 256 -9.73 -22.88 17.96
C ASP A 256 -8.56 -22.43 18.86
N SER A 257 -7.32 -22.43 18.38
CA SER A 257 -6.25 -21.76 19.11
C SER A 257 -5.25 -21.11 18.17
N ASP A 258 -5.13 -19.78 18.26
CA ASP A 258 -4.09 -18.96 17.60
C ASP A 258 -2.65 -19.31 18.06
N ASN A 259 -2.46 -20.49 18.67
CA ASN A 259 -1.23 -20.95 19.31
C ASN A 259 -0.74 -22.31 18.77
N ASP A 260 -1.45 -22.98 17.85
CA ASP A 260 -0.85 -24.14 17.18
C ASP A 260 0.24 -23.65 16.23
N ARG A 261 1.44 -24.22 16.36
CA ARG A 261 2.59 -23.86 15.52
C ARG A 261 2.39 -24.29 14.07
N SER A 262 1.52 -25.26 13.83
CA SER A 262 1.23 -25.80 12.50
C SER A 262 0.46 -24.81 11.61
N ASP A 263 -0.22 -23.83 12.20
CA ASP A 263 -1.01 -22.83 11.48
C ASP A 263 -0.16 -21.76 10.77
N TRP A 264 1.11 -21.60 11.17
CA TRP A 264 1.95 -20.47 10.76
C TRP A 264 3.02 -20.88 9.75
N GLY A 265 3.16 -20.14 8.66
CA GLY A 265 4.26 -20.30 7.71
C GLY A 265 5.55 -19.70 8.22
N LEU A 266 5.57 -18.39 8.44
CA LEU A 266 6.70 -17.64 8.96
C LEU A 266 6.24 -16.71 10.07
N ARG A 267 6.94 -16.75 11.21
CA ARG A 267 6.64 -15.91 12.39
C ARG A 267 7.90 -15.31 12.97
N THR A 268 7.77 -14.15 13.62
CA THR A 268 8.90 -13.45 14.24
C THR A 268 9.16 -13.89 15.69
N THR A 269 10.30 -13.46 16.24
CA THR A 269 10.59 -13.38 17.67
C THR A 269 11.64 -12.31 17.88
N ASP A 270 11.59 -11.63 19.02
CA ASP A 270 12.59 -10.62 19.41
C ASP A 270 12.67 -9.39 18.47
N ALA A 271 11.54 -9.03 17.83
CA ALA A 271 11.36 -7.84 17.00
C ALA A 271 12.51 -7.55 16.00
N PRO A 272 12.83 -8.49 15.10
CA PRO A 272 13.98 -8.38 14.20
C PRO A 272 13.76 -7.28 13.16
N ARG A 273 14.86 -6.63 12.77
CA ARG A 273 14.84 -5.47 11.88
C ARG A 273 15.49 -5.76 10.54
N ARG A 274 15.08 -5.02 9.50
CA ARG A 274 15.73 -5.06 8.17
C ARG A 274 15.76 -6.46 7.54
N VAL A 275 14.72 -7.26 7.78
CA VAL A 275 14.57 -8.60 7.20
C VAL A 275 14.04 -8.51 5.77
N VAL A 276 14.53 -9.38 4.90
CA VAL A 276 14.08 -9.49 3.50
C VAL A 276 13.43 -10.84 3.30
N ILE A 277 12.13 -10.86 2.99
CA ILE A 277 11.40 -12.06 2.60
C ILE A 277 10.95 -11.87 1.17
N GLN A 278 11.65 -12.50 0.21
CA GLN A 278 11.33 -12.27 -1.19
C GLN A 278 11.32 -13.51 -2.07
N ARG A 279 10.45 -13.52 -3.09
CA ARG A 279 10.39 -14.62 -4.09
C ARG A 279 10.17 -16.00 -3.48
N ASN A 280 9.52 -16.06 -2.32
CA ASN A 280 9.17 -17.32 -1.69
C ASN A 280 7.74 -17.73 -2.07
N THR A 281 7.47 -19.02 -1.97
CA THR A 281 6.12 -19.58 -2.11
C THR A 281 5.65 -20.10 -0.76
N PHE A 282 4.44 -19.74 -0.36
CA PHE A 282 3.76 -20.24 0.83
C PHE A 282 2.49 -20.94 0.39
N THR A 283 2.32 -22.21 0.76
CA THR A 283 1.08 -22.95 0.51
C THR A 283 0.56 -23.60 1.78
N ASP A 284 -0.76 -23.70 1.87
CA ASP A 284 -1.45 -24.52 2.87
C ASP A 284 -1.21 -24.05 4.32
N PHE A 285 -1.06 -22.73 4.51
CA PHE A 285 -1.01 -22.12 5.84
C PHE A 285 -2.27 -21.34 6.10
N HIS A 286 -2.73 -21.40 7.35
CA HIS A 286 -3.76 -20.53 7.87
C HIS A 286 -3.22 -19.10 7.99
N TYR A 287 -2.00 -18.93 8.53
CA TYR A 287 -1.27 -17.66 8.57
C TYR A 287 0.07 -17.76 7.85
N ALA A 288 0.24 -17.14 6.69
CA ALA A 288 1.44 -17.35 5.88
C ALA A 288 2.67 -16.58 6.40
N ILE A 289 2.55 -15.26 6.61
CA ILE A 289 3.61 -14.40 7.15
C ILE A 289 3.02 -13.57 8.30
N ALA A 290 3.52 -13.76 9.51
CA ALA A 290 3.04 -13.06 10.70
C ALA A 290 4.17 -12.40 11.48
N LEU A 291 4.08 -11.09 11.68
CA LEU A 291 5.01 -10.30 12.50
C LEU A 291 4.52 -10.19 13.96
N ASN A 292 3.89 -11.26 14.45
CA ASN A 292 3.19 -11.32 15.73
C ASN A 292 4.08 -11.15 16.98
N HIS A 293 5.40 -11.16 16.84
CA HIS A 293 6.36 -10.87 17.92
C HIS A 293 7.25 -9.66 17.58
N GLY A 294 6.70 -8.73 16.80
CA GLY A 294 7.35 -7.49 16.42
C GLY A 294 8.24 -7.63 15.18
N GLY A 295 8.83 -6.50 14.82
CA GLY A 295 9.76 -6.34 13.72
C GLY A 295 9.79 -4.88 13.27
N GLU A 296 10.78 -4.51 12.45
CA GLU A 296 10.80 -3.15 11.88
C GLU A 296 11.52 -3.15 10.53
N ALA A 297 11.04 -2.34 9.59
CA ALA A 297 11.73 -2.11 8.32
C ALA A 297 11.96 -3.37 7.48
N TRP A 298 10.98 -4.28 7.48
CA TRP A 298 11.02 -5.47 6.62
C TRP A 298 10.71 -5.12 5.16
N VAL A 299 11.33 -5.84 4.24
CA VAL A 299 10.98 -5.86 2.82
C VAL A 299 10.35 -7.22 2.51
N ILE A 300 9.05 -7.25 2.30
CA ILE A 300 8.26 -8.46 2.03
C ILE A 300 7.71 -8.34 0.61
N ARG A 301 8.35 -9.01 -0.36
CA ARG A 301 8.01 -8.78 -1.76
C ARG A 301 8.13 -9.95 -2.69
N ASP A 302 7.44 -9.87 -3.81
CA ASP A 302 7.54 -10.88 -4.88
C ASP A 302 7.19 -12.31 -4.39
N ASN A 303 6.47 -12.46 -3.27
CA ASN A 303 6.08 -13.77 -2.76
C ASN A 303 4.76 -14.23 -3.39
N VAL A 304 4.59 -15.55 -3.50
CA VAL A 304 3.32 -16.19 -3.84
C VAL A 304 2.76 -16.83 -2.57
N ILE A 305 1.54 -16.46 -2.19
CA ILE A 305 0.85 -16.95 -1.01
C ILE A 305 -0.49 -17.56 -1.44
N VAL A 306 -0.67 -18.83 -1.10
CA VAL A 306 -1.92 -19.58 -1.28
C VAL A 306 -2.26 -20.21 0.06
N GLY A 307 -3.16 -19.59 0.81
CA GLY A 307 -3.60 -20.10 2.11
C GLY A 307 -4.58 -21.27 1.99
N ASP A 308 -5.33 -21.53 3.05
CA ASP A 308 -6.30 -22.62 3.16
C ASP A 308 -7.78 -22.19 3.13
N LYS A 309 -8.06 -20.90 2.95
CA LYS A 309 -9.41 -20.31 3.00
C LYS A 309 -10.06 -20.22 1.62
N ASP A 310 -10.79 -21.25 1.20
CA ASP A 310 -11.57 -21.15 -0.03
C ASP A 310 -12.89 -20.39 0.17
N LEU A 311 -13.00 -19.21 -0.46
CA LEU A 311 -14.25 -18.44 -0.44
C LEU A 311 -15.45 -19.14 -1.07
N ARG A 312 -15.22 -20.25 -1.79
CA ARG A 312 -16.24 -21.08 -2.42
C ARG A 312 -16.64 -22.29 -1.60
N GLN A 313 -16.00 -22.47 -0.45
CA GLN A 313 -16.43 -23.47 0.51
C GLN A 313 -17.74 -23.00 1.17
N CYS A 314 -18.72 -23.90 1.25
CA CYS A 314 -19.95 -23.70 2.01
C CYS A 314 -20.76 -22.47 1.63
N ILE A 315 -20.99 -22.30 0.33
CA ILE A 315 -21.85 -21.28 -0.24
C ILE A 315 -22.99 -21.91 -1.06
N ASP A 316 -24.14 -21.24 -1.11
CA ASP A 316 -25.23 -21.58 -2.04
C ASP A 316 -25.01 -20.95 -3.43
N ASP A 317 -25.91 -21.24 -4.37
CA ASP A 317 -25.85 -20.72 -5.75
C ASP A 317 -26.00 -19.18 -5.82
N ASP A 318 -26.54 -18.55 -4.78
CA ASP A 318 -26.66 -17.09 -4.63
C ASP A 318 -25.42 -16.49 -3.91
N GLY A 319 -24.42 -17.34 -3.61
CA GLY A 319 -23.19 -17.00 -2.92
C GLY A 319 -23.33 -16.84 -1.41
N ASN A 320 -24.49 -17.07 -0.79
CA ASN A 320 -24.69 -16.97 0.65
C ASN A 320 -24.01 -18.11 1.40
N ILE A 321 -23.48 -17.81 2.59
CA ILE A 321 -22.85 -18.81 3.44
C ILE A 321 -23.90 -19.80 3.95
N ILE A 322 -23.65 -21.09 3.74
CA ILE A 322 -24.42 -22.19 4.28
C ILE A 322 -23.93 -22.47 5.70
N ARG A 323 -24.84 -22.49 6.68
CA ARG A 323 -24.54 -22.82 8.08
C ARG A 323 -25.13 -24.19 8.42
N GLY A 324 -24.33 -25.06 9.06
CA GLY A 324 -24.72 -26.44 9.37
C GLY A 324 -24.28 -27.45 8.31
N ASP A 325 -24.76 -28.70 8.38
CA ASP A 325 -24.52 -29.76 7.38
C ASP A 325 -23.05 -30.07 7.05
N GLY A 326 -22.16 -29.94 8.05
CA GLY A 326 -20.72 -30.19 7.87
C GLY A 326 -19.95 -28.98 7.33
N CYS A 327 -20.59 -27.82 7.20
CA CYS A 327 -19.91 -26.56 6.94
C CYS A 327 -19.30 -25.96 8.22
N PRO A 328 -18.04 -25.48 8.15
CA PRO A 328 -17.41 -24.83 9.29
C PRO A 328 -18.16 -23.52 9.63
N GLU A 329 -18.05 -23.10 10.90
CA GLU A 329 -18.47 -21.75 11.26
C GLU A 329 -17.62 -20.73 10.49
N GLU A 330 -18.19 -19.53 10.37
CA GLU A 330 -17.48 -18.45 9.71
C GLU A 330 -16.29 -18.01 10.56
N ASP A 331 -15.11 -18.09 9.96
CA ASP A 331 -13.84 -17.77 10.58
C ASP A 331 -13.12 -16.73 9.73
N TYR A 332 -12.93 -15.54 10.30
CA TYR A 332 -12.35 -14.37 9.65
C TYR A 332 -10.82 -14.35 9.72
N ARG A 333 -10.23 -15.18 10.58
CA ARG A 333 -8.78 -15.30 10.75
C ARG A 333 -8.11 -15.92 9.53
N GLY A 334 -6.83 -15.67 9.38
CA GLY A 334 -5.94 -16.50 8.58
C GLY A 334 -5.24 -15.69 7.50
N GLU A 335 -4.31 -14.83 7.92
CA GLU A 335 -3.80 -13.76 7.07
C GLU A 335 -2.73 -14.23 6.08
N GLY A 336 -2.74 -13.59 4.91
CA GLY A 336 -1.63 -13.66 3.97
C GLY A 336 -0.38 -13.03 4.57
N ILE A 337 -0.44 -11.73 4.87
CA ILE A 337 0.66 -10.99 5.50
C ILE A 337 0.10 -10.16 6.66
N GLU A 338 0.33 -10.62 7.88
CA GLU A 338 -0.02 -9.90 9.10
C GLU A 338 1.20 -9.14 9.62
N LEU A 339 1.12 -7.80 9.62
CA LEU A 339 2.22 -6.95 10.07
C LEU A 339 2.24 -6.75 11.58
N GLY A 340 1.30 -7.30 12.34
CA GLY A 340 1.34 -7.34 13.81
C GLY A 340 1.50 -5.96 14.47
N HIS A 341 0.96 -4.91 13.84
CA HIS A 341 1.10 -3.51 14.22
C HIS A 341 2.57 -3.09 14.39
N THR A 342 3.39 -3.37 13.37
CA THR A 342 4.78 -2.88 13.30
C THR A 342 5.03 -1.89 12.16
N SER A 343 6.22 -1.28 12.14
CA SER A 343 6.51 -0.06 11.39
C SER A 343 7.63 -0.17 10.36
N GLY A 344 7.64 0.75 9.40
CA GLY A 344 8.76 0.94 8.47
C GLY A 344 8.80 -0.03 7.29
N HIS A 345 7.79 -0.88 7.14
CA HIS A 345 7.77 -1.98 6.18
C HIS A 345 7.55 -1.53 4.74
N THR A 346 8.08 -2.32 3.80
CA THR A 346 7.69 -2.31 2.39
C THR A 346 7.13 -3.67 2.02
N VAL A 347 5.84 -3.71 1.71
CA VAL A 347 5.10 -4.91 1.29
C VAL A 347 4.69 -4.75 -0.16
N ALA A 348 5.39 -5.42 -1.07
CA ALA A 348 5.23 -5.12 -2.49
C ALA A 348 5.22 -6.30 -3.44
N TYR A 349 4.46 -6.22 -4.52
CA TYR A 349 4.50 -7.22 -5.60
C TYR A 349 4.23 -8.66 -5.11
N ASN A 350 3.49 -8.85 -4.03
CA ASN A 350 3.08 -10.18 -3.60
C ASN A 350 1.81 -10.60 -4.36
N ARG A 351 1.64 -11.91 -4.57
CA ARG A 351 0.41 -12.51 -5.10
C ARG A 351 -0.23 -13.36 -4.02
N ILE A 352 -1.43 -12.99 -3.57
CA ILE A 352 -2.05 -13.53 -2.35
C ILE A 352 -3.46 -14.02 -2.67
N SER A 353 -3.79 -15.23 -2.21
CA SER A 353 -5.12 -15.82 -2.38
C SER A 353 -5.40 -16.90 -1.35
N LEU A 354 -6.68 -17.24 -1.18
CA LEU A 354 -7.16 -18.27 -0.24
C LEU A 354 -6.76 -17.98 1.21
N VAL A 355 -6.90 -16.74 1.64
CA VAL A 355 -6.62 -16.27 3.01
C VAL A 355 -7.84 -15.53 3.56
N GLY A 356 -7.85 -15.26 4.86
CA GLY A 356 -8.76 -14.34 5.56
C GLY A 356 -8.66 -12.96 4.93
N ASP A 357 -7.73 -12.15 5.43
CA ASP A 357 -7.28 -10.95 4.75
C ASP A 357 -6.02 -11.17 3.93
N GLY A 358 -5.86 -10.36 2.87
CA GLY A 358 -4.64 -10.33 2.08
C GLY A 358 -3.44 -9.78 2.86
N ILE A 359 -3.55 -8.55 3.37
CA ILE A 359 -2.49 -7.85 4.10
C ILE A 359 -3.12 -7.02 5.22
N SER A 360 -2.67 -7.20 6.46
CA SER A 360 -3.31 -6.60 7.63
C SER A 360 -2.35 -5.95 8.62
N TYR A 361 -2.89 -5.03 9.41
CA TYR A 361 -2.34 -4.53 10.67
C TYR A 361 -0.96 -3.85 10.59
N PRO A 362 -0.72 -2.88 9.67
CA PRO A 362 0.42 -1.98 9.78
C PRO A 362 0.27 -1.04 10.97
N LEU A 363 1.38 -0.54 11.53
CA LEU A 363 1.34 0.54 12.53
C LEU A 363 1.57 1.91 11.90
N GLU A 364 2.80 2.24 11.50
CA GLU A 364 3.13 3.56 10.95
C GLU A 364 4.30 3.45 9.96
N ASN A 365 4.40 4.42 9.04
CA ASN A 365 5.46 4.45 8.03
C ASN A 365 5.53 3.13 7.22
N VAL A 366 4.40 2.64 6.73
CA VAL A 366 4.32 1.38 5.97
C VAL A 366 3.88 1.65 4.55
N ASP A 367 4.58 1.03 3.61
CA ASP A 367 4.29 1.05 2.18
C ASP A 367 3.72 -0.30 1.74
N ILE A 368 2.53 -0.29 1.14
CA ILE A 368 1.87 -1.48 0.60
C ILE A 368 1.52 -1.21 -0.87
N TYR A 369 2.22 -1.85 -1.81
CA TYR A 369 2.03 -1.52 -3.22
C TYR A 369 2.32 -2.61 -4.24
N GLY A 370 1.70 -2.53 -5.41
CA GLY A 370 1.95 -3.50 -6.49
C GLY A 370 1.46 -4.91 -6.18
N ASN A 371 0.73 -5.13 -5.09
CA ASN A 371 0.26 -6.47 -4.72
C ASN A 371 -0.95 -6.87 -5.57
N GLU A 372 -1.03 -8.17 -5.89
CA GLU A 372 -2.18 -8.82 -6.52
C GLU A 372 -2.87 -9.71 -5.48
N ILE A 373 -4.07 -9.34 -5.06
CA ILE A 373 -4.83 -10.03 -4.01
C ILE A 373 -6.17 -10.46 -4.61
N PHE A 374 -6.49 -11.74 -4.52
CA PHE A 374 -7.75 -12.23 -5.07
C PHE A 374 -8.28 -13.44 -4.31
N ASP A 375 -9.59 -13.64 -4.36
CA ASP A 375 -10.24 -14.81 -3.76
C ASP A 375 -9.88 -14.95 -2.26
N VAL A 376 -10.17 -13.89 -1.49
CA VAL A 376 -10.00 -13.84 -0.03
C VAL A 376 -11.35 -13.90 0.68
N THR A 377 -11.38 -14.47 1.88
CA THR A 377 -12.62 -14.72 2.63
C THR A 377 -13.05 -13.57 3.53
N ASP A 378 -12.15 -12.63 3.82
CA ASP A 378 -12.47 -11.37 4.47
C ASP A 378 -12.15 -10.18 3.55
N ASP A 379 -11.18 -9.34 3.90
CA ASP A 379 -10.85 -8.12 3.16
C ASP A 379 -9.55 -8.24 2.34
N GLY A 380 -9.44 -7.44 1.27
CA GLY A 380 -8.22 -7.42 0.47
C GLY A 380 -7.02 -6.87 1.25
N ILE A 381 -7.16 -5.65 1.79
CA ILE A 381 -6.16 -5.03 2.67
C ILE A 381 -6.90 -4.40 3.86
N GLU A 382 -6.49 -4.80 5.07
CA GLU A 382 -7.05 -4.35 6.35
C GLU A 382 -5.99 -3.59 7.19
N PRO A 383 -5.82 -2.28 6.98
CA PRO A 383 -4.84 -1.48 7.71
C PRO A 383 -5.25 -1.15 9.16
N ASP A 384 -6.22 -1.86 9.71
CA ASP A 384 -6.91 -1.54 10.96
C ASP A 384 -5.96 -1.37 12.15
N TYR A 385 -6.34 -0.44 13.03
CA TYR A 385 -5.59 0.03 14.18
C TYR A 385 -4.24 0.72 13.85
N GLY A 386 -3.95 0.94 12.57
CA GLY A 386 -2.80 1.72 12.13
C GLY A 386 -2.86 3.21 12.52
N TYR A 387 -1.69 3.83 12.55
CA TYR A 387 -1.41 5.22 12.94
C TYR A 387 -0.99 6.05 11.72
N ALA A 388 0.12 6.80 11.80
CA ALA A 388 0.48 7.79 10.81
C ALA A 388 1.18 7.16 9.60
N ASN A 389 0.91 7.73 8.42
CA ASN A 389 1.65 7.46 7.20
C ASN A 389 1.62 5.98 6.78
N VAL A 390 0.44 5.37 6.84
CA VAL A 390 0.14 4.12 6.12
C VAL A 390 -0.18 4.47 4.67
N ARG A 391 0.59 3.91 3.74
CA ARG A 391 0.63 4.31 2.33
C ARG A 391 0.35 3.10 1.46
N VAL A 392 -0.85 3.05 0.90
CA VAL A 392 -1.38 1.95 0.09
C VAL A 392 -1.54 2.43 -1.34
N TRP A 393 -0.75 1.95 -2.28
CA TRP A 393 -0.89 2.41 -3.67
C TRP A 393 -0.70 1.33 -4.71
N GLN A 394 -1.35 1.46 -5.86
CA GLN A 394 -1.14 0.56 -6.99
C GLN A 394 -1.28 -0.91 -6.59
N ASN A 395 -2.28 -1.27 -5.77
CA ASN A 395 -2.64 -2.65 -5.52
C ASN A 395 -3.85 -3.04 -6.38
N ARG A 396 -3.94 -4.31 -6.77
CA ARG A 396 -5.10 -4.88 -7.47
C ARG A 396 -5.76 -5.94 -6.60
N ILE A 397 -7.02 -5.70 -6.26
CA ILE A 397 -7.83 -6.58 -5.41
C ILE A 397 -9.04 -7.06 -6.21
N THR A 398 -9.34 -8.35 -6.18
CA THR A 398 -10.48 -8.92 -6.92
C THR A 398 -11.20 -10.00 -6.12
N ASN A 399 -12.53 -9.97 -6.10
CA ASN A 399 -13.35 -11.04 -5.51
C ASN A 399 -13.05 -11.32 -4.03
N ALA A 400 -12.89 -10.25 -3.23
CA ALA A 400 -12.91 -10.36 -1.77
C ALA A 400 -14.36 -10.62 -1.30
N ARG A 401 -14.55 -11.57 -0.38
CA ARG A 401 -15.90 -11.88 0.13
C ARG A 401 -16.49 -10.70 0.89
N TYR A 402 -15.71 -9.91 1.61
CA TYR A 402 -16.22 -8.73 2.29
C TYR A 402 -15.87 -7.47 1.52
N SER A 403 -14.68 -6.92 1.71
CA SER A 403 -14.33 -5.60 1.20
C SER A 403 -13.00 -5.57 0.47
N GLY A 404 -12.83 -4.58 -0.41
CA GLY A 404 -11.50 -4.32 -0.97
C GLY A 404 -10.56 -3.78 0.11
N PHE A 405 -10.98 -2.72 0.76
CA PHE A 405 -10.26 -2.05 1.84
C PHE A 405 -11.14 -1.84 3.07
N SER A 406 -10.58 -2.02 4.27
CA SER A 406 -11.24 -1.72 5.55
C SER A 406 -10.59 -0.57 6.32
N PHE A 407 -11.39 0.04 7.21
CA PHE A 407 -11.01 1.16 8.08
C PHE A 407 -11.76 1.06 9.43
N GLN A 408 -11.32 0.16 10.31
CA GLN A 408 -12.05 -0.25 11.51
C GLN A 408 -11.16 -0.65 12.71
N PRO A 409 -10.79 0.29 13.59
CA PRO A 409 -10.74 1.73 13.40
C PRO A 409 -9.37 2.17 12.87
N MET A 410 -9.31 3.37 12.29
CA MET A 410 -8.05 4.11 12.21
C MET A 410 -7.69 4.63 13.61
N ASN A 411 -6.53 4.23 14.13
CA ASN A 411 -5.99 4.81 15.37
C ASN A 411 -5.18 6.07 15.11
N GLY A 412 -4.93 6.46 13.87
CA GLY A 412 -4.22 7.70 13.57
C GLY A 412 -4.27 8.00 12.08
N GLY A 413 -3.44 8.94 11.64
CA GLY A 413 -3.35 9.29 10.24
C GLY A 413 -2.21 10.27 9.97
N PRO A 414 -2.08 10.71 8.71
CA PRO A 414 -2.94 10.36 7.58
C PRO A 414 -2.66 8.97 7.01
N TRP A 415 -3.68 8.38 6.38
CA TRP A 415 -3.53 7.23 5.47
C TRP A 415 -3.73 7.67 4.02
N TYR A 416 -3.12 6.95 3.09
CA TYR A 416 -3.16 7.28 1.66
C TYR A 416 -3.49 6.04 0.85
N PHE A 417 -4.50 6.13 -0.01
CA PHE A 417 -4.90 5.10 -0.95
C PHE A 417 -4.86 5.70 -2.35
N VAL A 418 -3.83 5.35 -3.12
CA VAL A 418 -3.54 6.02 -4.39
C VAL A 418 -3.42 5.01 -5.53
N ARG A 419 -4.12 5.19 -6.67
CA ARG A 419 -4.00 4.29 -7.85
C ARG A 419 -4.31 2.82 -7.61
N ASN A 420 -5.13 2.50 -6.62
CA ASN A 420 -5.55 1.12 -6.41
C ASN A 420 -6.71 0.74 -7.35
N GLN A 421 -6.79 -0.54 -7.69
CA GLN A 421 -7.93 -1.15 -8.37
C GLN A 421 -8.58 -2.17 -7.43
N VAL A 422 -9.87 -2.01 -7.21
CA VAL A 422 -10.71 -2.99 -6.51
C VAL A 422 -11.84 -3.40 -7.45
N MET A 423 -11.96 -4.70 -7.70
CA MET A 423 -12.97 -5.27 -8.57
C MET A 423 -13.87 -6.27 -7.84
N ALA A 424 -15.15 -5.90 -7.73
CA ALA A 424 -16.25 -6.72 -7.29
C ALA A 424 -16.05 -7.48 -5.95
N PRO A 425 -15.74 -6.81 -4.83
CA PRO A 425 -15.99 -7.39 -3.53
C PRO A 425 -17.50 -7.47 -3.26
N ARG A 426 -17.93 -8.44 -2.44
CA ARG A 426 -19.37 -8.68 -2.22
C ARG A 426 -20.05 -7.56 -1.41
N SER A 427 -19.39 -7.07 -0.36
CA SER A 427 -19.96 -6.06 0.54
C SER A 427 -19.73 -4.66 -0.01
N SER A 428 -18.47 -4.21 -0.07
CA SER A 428 -18.12 -2.91 -0.67
C SER A 428 -16.67 -2.80 -1.09
N ALA A 429 -16.34 -1.91 -2.05
CA ALA A 429 -14.93 -1.63 -2.36
C ALA A 429 -14.22 -0.97 -1.17
N LEU A 430 -14.93 -0.09 -0.45
CA LEU A 430 -14.47 0.54 0.79
C LEU A 430 -15.45 0.27 1.94
N LYS A 431 -14.96 -0.32 3.02
CA LYS A 431 -15.65 -0.45 4.32
C LYS A 431 -15.11 0.62 5.26
N LEU A 432 -15.88 1.70 5.42
CA LEU A 432 -15.50 2.82 6.29
C LEU A 432 -16.24 2.73 7.61
N ARG A 433 -15.49 2.82 8.72
CA ARG A 433 -16.08 2.98 10.04
C ARG A 433 -15.50 4.22 10.73
N ARG A 434 -14.49 4.04 11.57
CA ARG A 434 -13.87 5.12 12.32
C ARG A 434 -12.58 5.58 11.64
N LEU A 435 -12.56 6.85 11.25
CA LEU A 435 -11.48 7.45 10.46
C LEU A 435 -10.90 8.70 11.16
N VAL A 436 -9.69 9.09 10.73
CA VAL A 436 -9.05 10.34 11.17
C VAL A 436 -8.83 11.28 9.99
N ARG A 437 -7.90 10.96 9.08
CA ARG A 437 -7.63 11.70 7.84
C ARG A 437 -7.12 10.74 6.78
N VAL A 438 -7.77 10.73 5.62
CA VAL A 438 -7.42 9.84 4.51
C VAL A 438 -7.39 10.62 3.21
N LEU A 439 -6.41 10.32 2.35
CA LEU A 439 -6.47 10.64 0.93
C LEU A 439 -6.84 9.40 0.13
N LEU A 440 -7.95 9.46 -0.61
CA LEU A 440 -8.28 8.55 -1.69
C LEU A 440 -8.04 9.29 -3.01
N ALA A 441 -7.04 8.86 -3.79
CA ALA A 441 -6.76 9.50 -5.07
C ALA A 441 -6.54 8.52 -6.21
N HIS A 442 -7.11 8.82 -7.39
CA HIS A 442 -6.85 8.04 -8.60
C HIS A 442 -7.21 6.55 -8.45
N ASN A 443 -8.17 6.14 -7.63
CA ASN A 443 -8.53 4.73 -7.49
C ASN A 443 -9.65 4.33 -8.46
N LEU A 444 -9.72 3.05 -8.84
CA LEU A 444 -10.90 2.43 -9.44
C LEU A 444 -11.54 1.51 -8.39
N LEU A 445 -12.74 1.85 -7.96
CA LEU A 445 -13.44 1.22 -6.85
C LEU A 445 -14.78 0.66 -7.34
N VAL A 446 -14.74 -0.59 -7.81
CA VAL A 446 -15.90 -1.31 -8.32
C VAL A 446 -16.44 -2.22 -7.24
N GLY A 447 -17.55 -1.84 -6.61
CA GLY A 447 -18.28 -2.71 -5.69
C GLY A 447 -19.24 -3.63 -6.43
N TRP A 448 -19.41 -4.89 -5.99
CA TRP A 448 -20.48 -5.71 -6.56
C TRP A 448 -21.84 -5.08 -6.29
N ARG A 449 -22.10 -4.71 -5.02
CA ARG A 449 -23.29 -3.93 -4.62
C ARG A 449 -22.94 -2.48 -4.36
N ASN A 450 -22.39 -2.16 -3.19
CA ASN A 450 -22.00 -0.79 -2.87
C ASN A 450 -20.55 -0.53 -3.27
N ALA A 451 -20.23 0.63 -3.84
CA ALA A 451 -18.81 1.00 -3.99
C ALA A 451 -18.22 1.37 -2.61
N VAL A 452 -18.94 2.19 -1.85
CA VAL A 452 -18.53 2.61 -0.49
C VAL A 452 -19.65 2.37 0.51
N THR A 453 -19.29 1.94 1.71
CA THR A 453 -20.22 1.77 2.83
C THR A 453 -19.62 2.39 4.10
N ALA A 454 -20.32 3.37 4.66
CA ALA A 454 -19.98 4.12 5.87
C ALA A 454 -21.19 4.15 6.82
N LEU A 455 -21.54 2.97 7.36
CA LEU A 455 -22.77 2.76 8.13
C LEU A 455 -22.58 2.65 9.65
N TYR A 456 -21.35 2.43 10.12
CA TYR A 456 -21.04 2.15 11.52
C TYR A 456 -20.02 3.17 12.04
N ASP A 457 -20.33 3.83 13.16
CA ASP A 457 -19.51 4.90 13.76
C ASP A 457 -19.33 6.10 12.81
N THR A 458 -20.27 7.04 12.89
CA THR A 458 -20.88 7.70 11.72
C THR A 458 -20.02 8.69 10.94
N GLU A 459 -18.81 9.02 11.36
CA GLU A 459 -18.05 10.11 10.74
C GLU A 459 -17.30 9.71 9.45
N GLY A 460 -17.16 8.41 9.18
CA GLY A 460 -16.16 7.83 8.28
C GLY A 460 -15.86 8.58 6.97
N PHE A 461 -16.85 8.72 6.07
CA PHE A 461 -16.62 9.34 4.76
C PHE A 461 -16.34 10.86 4.84
N ARG A 462 -16.73 11.52 5.94
CA ARG A 462 -16.58 12.97 6.13
C ARG A 462 -15.14 13.41 6.38
N HIS A 463 -14.24 12.47 6.72
CA HIS A 463 -12.83 12.73 7.02
C HIS A 463 -11.88 12.46 5.83
N ILE A 464 -12.44 12.21 4.65
CA ILE A 464 -11.71 11.79 3.45
C ILE A 464 -11.54 12.95 2.48
N ASP A 465 -10.32 13.14 1.97
CA ASP A 465 -10.12 13.78 0.67
C ASP A 465 -10.28 12.70 -0.42
N SER A 466 -11.32 12.80 -1.24
CA SER A 466 -11.60 11.93 -2.38
C SER A 466 -11.46 12.76 -3.65
N LEU A 467 -10.43 12.43 -4.45
CA LEU A 467 -10.05 13.18 -5.65
C LEU A 467 -9.66 12.24 -6.80
N ASN A 468 -10.19 12.48 -7.99
CA ASN A 468 -9.84 11.74 -9.20
C ASN A 468 -10.15 10.23 -9.16
N ASN A 469 -11.04 9.75 -8.31
CA ASN A 469 -11.42 8.34 -8.23
C ASN A 469 -12.53 8.00 -9.22
N LEU A 470 -12.62 6.73 -9.60
CA LEU A 470 -13.74 6.16 -10.35
C LEU A 470 -14.50 5.21 -9.43
N TYR A 471 -15.75 5.55 -9.12
CA TYR A 471 -16.66 4.72 -8.34
C TYR A 471 -17.67 4.03 -9.24
N VAL A 472 -17.81 2.72 -9.04
CA VAL A 472 -18.69 1.89 -9.87
C VAL A 472 -19.46 0.91 -8.98
N THR A 473 -20.75 0.75 -9.24
CA THR A 473 -21.56 -0.34 -8.65
C THR A 473 -21.96 -1.35 -9.73
N ALA A 474 -21.52 -2.61 -9.61
CA ALA A 474 -21.79 -3.63 -10.63
C ALA A 474 -23.26 -4.04 -10.72
N SER A 475 -23.94 -4.17 -9.57
CA SER A 475 -25.32 -4.67 -9.49
C SER A 475 -26.36 -3.58 -9.18
N GLY A 476 -25.99 -2.29 -9.24
CA GLY A 476 -26.91 -1.17 -9.11
C GLY A 476 -27.39 -0.87 -7.67
N ARG A 477 -26.48 -0.54 -6.76
CA ARG A 477 -26.80 0.03 -5.42
C ARG A 477 -26.15 1.41 -5.22
N TYR A 478 -25.61 1.71 -4.03
CA TYR A 478 -25.07 3.02 -3.72
C TYR A 478 -23.60 3.10 -4.12
N LEU A 479 -23.23 4.18 -4.79
CA LEU A 479 -21.84 4.57 -4.97
C LEU A 479 -21.28 4.98 -3.62
N TRP A 480 -21.92 5.96 -2.97
CA TRP A 480 -21.63 6.32 -1.58
C TRP A 480 -22.85 6.08 -0.70
N GLU A 481 -22.64 5.30 0.37
CA GLU A 481 -23.60 5.09 1.44
C GLU A 481 -23.03 5.62 2.75
N GLN A 482 -23.41 6.85 3.13
CA GLN A 482 -22.98 7.55 4.33
C GLN A 482 -24.17 7.72 5.29
N ALA A 483 -24.03 7.27 6.54
CA ALA A 483 -25.13 7.19 7.50
C ALA A 483 -25.46 8.52 8.22
N ASP A 484 -24.52 9.44 8.38
CA ASP A 484 -24.76 10.77 8.95
C ASP A 484 -24.58 11.90 7.92
N ASP A 485 -25.10 13.08 8.23
CA ASP A 485 -25.02 14.29 7.41
C ASP A 485 -24.26 15.41 8.14
N GLY A 486 -23.33 15.02 9.01
CA GLY A 486 -22.47 15.94 9.74
C GLY A 486 -21.56 16.76 8.81
N PRO A 487 -20.79 17.71 9.38
CA PRO A 487 -19.88 18.54 8.60
C PRO A 487 -18.84 17.68 7.88
N VAL A 488 -18.66 17.92 6.59
CA VAL A 488 -17.60 17.30 5.78
C VAL A 488 -16.30 18.07 6.05
N LEU A 489 -15.27 17.35 6.47
CA LEU A 489 -13.97 17.90 6.83
C LEU A 489 -12.91 17.68 5.75
N GLY A 490 -13.15 16.78 4.80
CA GLY A 490 -12.29 16.56 3.64
C GLY A 490 -12.83 17.17 2.35
N ARG A 491 -12.08 17.01 1.27
CA ARG A 491 -12.39 17.46 -0.09
C ARG A 491 -13.01 16.31 -0.87
N LEU A 492 -14.29 16.41 -1.19
CA LEU A 492 -15.00 15.44 -2.02
C LEU A 492 -15.30 16.11 -3.36
N ASP A 493 -14.42 15.89 -4.34
CA ASP A 493 -14.49 16.55 -5.64
C ASP A 493 -13.73 15.78 -6.75
N TYR A 494 -13.99 16.12 -8.01
CA TYR A 494 -13.31 15.53 -9.18
C TYR A 494 -13.43 14.00 -9.28
N ASP A 495 -14.45 13.38 -8.68
CA ASP A 495 -14.66 11.94 -8.81
C ASP A 495 -15.60 11.60 -9.99
N GLY A 496 -15.39 10.42 -10.57
CA GLY A 496 -16.20 9.86 -11.64
C GLY A 496 -17.13 8.77 -11.12
N PHE A 497 -18.37 8.75 -11.58
CA PHE A 497 -19.43 7.91 -11.04
C PHE A 497 -20.17 7.13 -12.13
N ASP A 498 -20.20 5.80 -12.01
CA ASP A 498 -21.10 4.94 -12.78
C ASP A 498 -22.09 4.22 -11.84
N PRO A 499 -23.36 4.62 -11.82
CA PRO A 499 -24.36 4.15 -10.86
C PRO A 499 -24.95 2.77 -11.21
N GLY A 500 -24.52 2.10 -12.27
CA GLY A 500 -24.93 0.72 -12.60
C GLY A 500 -26.44 0.54 -12.74
N GLY A 501 -27.16 1.57 -13.20
CA GLY A 501 -28.61 1.53 -13.40
C GLY A 501 -29.47 1.54 -12.12
N THR A 502 -28.89 1.81 -10.95
CA THR A 502 -29.65 1.98 -9.69
C THR A 502 -30.68 3.12 -9.77
N ALA A 503 -31.78 3.00 -9.02
CA ALA A 503 -32.73 4.09 -8.83
C ALA A 503 -32.24 5.18 -7.86
N TYR A 504 -31.25 4.86 -7.02
CA TYR A 504 -30.64 5.77 -6.05
C TYR A 504 -29.13 5.54 -6.00
N ALA A 505 -28.38 6.44 -6.63
CA ALA A 505 -26.91 6.35 -6.72
C ALA A 505 -26.22 6.71 -5.41
N PHE A 506 -26.81 7.58 -4.58
CA PHE A 506 -26.20 8.05 -3.34
C PHE A 506 -27.16 7.96 -2.17
N LYS A 507 -26.63 7.62 -1.00
CA LYS A 507 -27.29 7.81 0.30
C LYS A 507 -26.38 8.65 1.18
N TRP A 508 -26.91 9.75 1.73
CA TRP A 508 -26.17 10.66 2.59
C TRP A 508 -27.04 11.12 3.75
N GLY A 509 -26.59 10.84 4.98
CA GLY A 509 -27.40 11.03 6.17
C GLY A 509 -28.36 9.86 6.43
N SER A 510 -29.17 10.05 7.48
CA SER A 510 -29.95 8.97 8.08
C SER A 510 -30.94 8.31 7.11
N ASP A 511 -31.52 9.06 6.16
CA ASP A 511 -32.43 8.46 5.16
C ASP A 511 -32.58 9.24 3.84
N HIS A 512 -31.68 10.19 3.51
CA HIS A 512 -31.75 10.88 2.22
C HIS A 512 -31.09 10.06 1.12
N ARG A 513 -31.85 9.82 0.04
CA ARG A 513 -31.42 9.06 -1.12
C ARG A 513 -31.54 9.93 -2.36
N TYR A 514 -30.50 9.95 -3.17
CA TYR A 514 -30.41 10.77 -4.36
C TYR A 514 -30.33 9.87 -5.59
N PRO A 515 -31.17 10.11 -6.62
CA PRO A 515 -31.20 9.27 -7.81
C PRO A 515 -29.88 9.31 -8.58
N ASP A 516 -29.24 10.48 -8.64
CA ASP A 516 -28.07 10.74 -9.46
C ASP A 516 -27.14 11.79 -8.83
N LEU A 517 -26.00 12.02 -9.49
CA LEU A 517 -25.00 13.00 -9.07
C LEU A 517 -25.55 14.44 -9.07
N ALA A 518 -26.42 14.77 -10.01
CA ALA A 518 -26.98 16.13 -10.10
C ALA A 518 -27.87 16.46 -8.90
N ALA A 519 -28.74 15.53 -8.50
CA ALA A 519 -29.58 15.65 -7.31
C ALA A 519 -28.75 15.65 -6.03
N PHE A 520 -27.72 14.80 -5.94
CA PHE A 520 -26.79 14.79 -4.80
C PHE A 520 -26.06 16.12 -4.66
N ARG A 521 -25.40 16.60 -5.72
CA ARG A 521 -24.68 17.89 -5.77
C ARG A 521 -25.59 19.06 -5.43
N ALA A 522 -26.81 19.10 -5.97
CA ALA A 522 -27.75 20.19 -5.69
C ALA A 522 -28.15 20.27 -4.21
N ALA A 523 -28.22 19.13 -3.52
CA ALA A 523 -28.59 19.06 -2.11
C ALA A 523 -27.42 19.29 -1.16
N THR A 524 -26.22 18.80 -1.50
CA THR A 524 -25.07 18.79 -0.56
C THR A 524 -24.00 19.82 -0.90
N GLY A 525 -23.93 20.27 -2.16
CA GLY A 525 -22.82 21.09 -2.67
C GLY A 525 -21.51 20.31 -2.89
N LEU A 526 -21.49 19.00 -2.61
CA LEU A 526 -20.33 18.13 -2.80
C LEU A 526 -20.18 17.72 -4.27
N GLU A 527 -18.98 17.27 -4.65
CA GLU A 527 -18.63 16.90 -6.02
C GLU A 527 -18.90 18.00 -7.05
N PRO A 528 -18.54 19.28 -6.85
CA PRO A 528 -18.85 20.34 -7.81
C PRO A 528 -18.26 20.11 -9.22
N HIS A 529 -17.14 19.41 -9.34
CA HIS A 529 -16.48 19.04 -10.60
C HIS A 529 -16.62 17.55 -10.94
N GLY A 530 -17.27 16.76 -10.10
CA GLY A 530 -17.49 15.34 -10.38
C GLY A 530 -18.29 15.11 -11.67
N LEU A 531 -18.21 13.90 -12.22
CA LEU A 531 -18.88 13.55 -13.47
C LEU A 531 -19.49 12.15 -13.41
N THR A 532 -20.44 11.92 -14.30
CA THR A 532 -20.97 10.58 -14.56
C THR A 532 -20.36 10.02 -15.83
N PHE A 533 -20.07 8.72 -15.85
CA PHE A 533 -19.59 8.03 -17.04
C PHE A 533 -20.32 6.69 -17.21
N ASP A 534 -20.23 6.12 -18.41
CA ASP A 534 -20.76 4.79 -18.73
C ASP A 534 -19.59 3.83 -18.92
N ARG A 535 -19.46 2.83 -18.05
CA ARG A 535 -18.39 1.82 -18.08
C ARG A 535 -18.29 1.10 -19.43
N ASP A 536 -19.42 0.84 -20.09
CA ASP A 536 -19.47 0.03 -21.32
C ASP A 536 -18.92 0.85 -22.50
N GLU A 537 -19.01 2.18 -22.42
CA GLU A 537 -18.44 3.12 -23.39
C GLU A 537 -17.03 3.59 -23.02
N CYS A 538 -16.66 3.48 -21.74
CA CYS A 538 -15.43 4.07 -21.20
C CYS A 538 -14.24 3.13 -21.11
N PHE A 539 -14.42 1.82 -20.98
CA PHE A 539 -13.30 0.91 -20.72
C PHE A 539 -12.98 -0.02 -21.91
N THR A 540 -11.70 -0.33 -22.09
CA THR A 540 -11.24 -1.34 -23.06
C THR A 540 -11.72 -2.76 -22.72
N SER A 541 -11.81 -3.06 -21.43
CA SER A 541 -12.37 -4.29 -20.84
C SER A 541 -12.95 -3.94 -19.48
N PHE A 542 -14.17 -4.42 -19.20
CA PHE A 542 -14.81 -4.22 -17.90
C PHE A 542 -15.84 -5.31 -17.62
N ASN A 543 -15.39 -6.42 -17.05
CA ASN A 543 -16.27 -7.53 -16.72
C ASN A 543 -16.27 -7.78 -15.20
N PRO A 544 -17.06 -7.06 -14.39
CA PRO A 544 -17.24 -7.45 -12.99
C PRO A 544 -18.07 -8.75 -12.91
N PHE A 545 -17.73 -9.63 -11.97
CA PHE A 545 -18.39 -10.93 -11.79
C PHE A 545 -19.11 -10.99 -10.44
N PRO A 546 -20.25 -11.70 -10.34
CA PRO A 546 -20.92 -11.91 -9.07
C PRO A 546 -20.03 -12.68 -8.10
N PRO A 547 -19.66 -12.12 -6.93
CA PRO A 547 -18.94 -12.88 -5.92
C PRO A 547 -19.80 -14.04 -5.45
N PRO A 548 -19.24 -15.24 -5.26
CA PRO A 548 -17.79 -15.53 -5.19
C PRO A 548 -17.20 -16.08 -6.50
N HIS A 549 -17.89 -15.93 -7.64
CA HIS A 549 -17.38 -16.40 -8.92
C HIS A 549 -16.08 -15.67 -9.28
N ARG A 550 -15.10 -16.44 -9.76
CA ARG A 550 -13.81 -15.90 -10.18
C ARG A 550 -13.99 -15.11 -11.46
N GLY A 551 -13.40 -13.92 -11.49
CA GLY A 551 -13.17 -13.16 -12.71
C GLY A 551 -11.79 -13.34 -13.30
N GLU A 552 -11.64 -13.02 -14.59
CA GLU A 552 -10.32 -12.76 -15.14
C GLU A 552 -9.76 -11.46 -14.57
N LEU A 553 -8.44 -11.41 -14.44
CA LEU A 553 -7.73 -10.22 -13.97
C LEU A 553 -7.55 -9.27 -15.16
N GLU A 554 -8.18 -8.10 -15.07
CA GLU A 554 -8.24 -7.14 -16.18
C GLU A 554 -7.51 -5.83 -15.85
N TYR A 555 -7.19 -5.09 -16.92
CA TYR A 555 -6.74 -3.70 -16.89
C TYR A 555 -7.80 -2.84 -17.60
N PRO A 556 -8.81 -2.33 -16.86
CA PRO A 556 -9.81 -1.42 -17.39
C PRO A 556 -9.19 -0.05 -17.73
N GLU A 557 -8.52 0.03 -18.89
CA GLU A 557 -8.00 1.28 -19.43
C GLU A 557 -9.11 2.13 -20.01
N LEU A 558 -9.01 3.46 -19.84
CA LEU A 558 -9.96 4.39 -20.42
C LEU A 558 -9.82 4.47 -21.95
N LEU A 559 -10.97 4.49 -22.63
CA LEU A 559 -11.08 4.75 -24.06
C LEU A 559 -10.97 6.26 -24.34
N PRO A 560 -10.47 6.68 -25.52
CA PRO A 560 -10.23 8.09 -25.84
C PRO A 560 -11.45 9.02 -25.74
N GLY A 561 -12.67 8.47 -25.85
CA GLY A 561 -13.91 9.24 -25.78
C GLY A 561 -14.55 9.29 -24.39
N CYS A 562 -13.95 8.62 -23.40
CA CYS A 562 -14.52 8.58 -22.07
C CYS A 562 -14.46 9.97 -21.40
N PRO A 563 -15.53 10.46 -20.74
CA PRO A 563 -15.50 11.72 -19.99
C PRO A 563 -14.49 11.77 -18.85
N ALA A 564 -13.99 10.62 -18.39
CA ALA A 564 -12.98 10.52 -17.35
C ALA A 564 -11.54 10.80 -17.82
N VAL A 565 -11.32 10.93 -19.13
CA VAL A 565 -10.02 11.33 -19.71
C VAL A 565 -9.84 12.83 -19.56
N ASP A 566 -8.65 13.29 -19.18
CA ASP A 566 -8.31 14.71 -19.00
C ASP A 566 -9.22 15.46 -18.01
N ALA A 567 -9.82 14.75 -17.04
CA ALA A 567 -10.88 15.28 -16.20
C ALA A 567 -10.50 15.50 -14.73
N GLY A 568 -9.32 15.02 -14.31
CA GLY A 568 -8.86 15.12 -12.94
C GLY A 568 -8.19 16.44 -12.61
N VAL A 569 -7.78 16.58 -11.34
CA VAL A 569 -6.94 17.68 -10.85
C VAL A 569 -5.54 17.18 -10.53
N ALA A 570 -4.51 17.96 -10.89
CA ALA A 570 -3.14 17.61 -10.53
C ALA A 570 -2.91 17.71 -9.01
N LEU A 571 -2.45 16.62 -8.41
CA LEU A 571 -2.10 16.47 -7.00
C LEU A 571 -0.57 16.53 -6.86
N PRO A 572 0.00 17.53 -6.18
CA PRO A 572 1.45 17.64 -5.99
C PRO A 572 2.07 16.35 -5.43
N ASN A 573 3.22 15.96 -5.98
CA ASN A 573 3.93 14.69 -5.72
C ASN A 573 3.16 13.39 -6.05
N LEU A 574 1.82 13.43 -6.16
CA LEU A 574 1.00 12.23 -6.26
C LEU A 574 0.54 11.90 -7.68
N THR A 575 0.21 12.88 -8.53
CA THR A 575 -0.34 12.64 -9.88
C THR A 575 0.65 12.06 -10.88
N GLY A 576 1.95 12.24 -10.68
CA GLY A 576 2.96 11.72 -11.60
C GLY A 576 2.86 12.34 -13.00
N ALA A 577 3.35 11.61 -14.01
CA ALA A 577 3.21 12.02 -15.40
C ALA A 577 1.79 11.72 -15.92
N TYR A 578 1.27 12.61 -16.76
CA TYR A 578 0.02 12.44 -17.48
C TYR A 578 0.12 13.06 -18.88
N THR A 579 -0.80 12.68 -19.76
CA THR A 579 -0.88 13.24 -21.12
C THR A 579 -2.13 14.10 -21.26
N GLY A 580 -2.09 15.09 -22.15
CA GLY A 580 -3.25 15.96 -22.37
C GLY A 580 -3.29 17.19 -21.45
N ALA A 581 -4.49 17.63 -21.09
CA ALA A 581 -4.75 18.87 -20.38
C ALA A 581 -4.77 18.71 -18.85
N ALA A 582 -5.12 17.52 -18.35
CA ALA A 582 -5.19 17.20 -16.92
C ALA A 582 -5.00 15.67 -16.75
N PRO A 583 -4.74 15.16 -15.54
CA PRO A 583 -4.64 13.71 -15.38
C PRO A 583 -6.00 13.03 -15.55
N ASP A 584 -5.97 11.79 -16.02
CA ASP A 584 -7.16 10.96 -16.08
C ASP A 584 -7.68 10.60 -14.68
N LEU A 585 -9.00 10.38 -14.57
CA LEU A 585 -9.57 9.78 -13.37
C LEU A 585 -9.21 8.29 -13.29
N GLY A 586 -9.08 7.77 -12.08
CA GLY A 586 -8.76 6.38 -11.83
C GLY A 586 -7.26 6.06 -11.91
N PRO A 587 -6.91 4.76 -11.87
CA PRO A 587 -5.55 4.32 -11.54
C PRO A 587 -4.61 4.30 -12.73
N TYR A 588 -5.15 4.37 -13.95
CA TYR A 588 -4.40 4.22 -15.19
C TYR A 588 -4.55 5.46 -16.04
N GLU A 589 -3.43 6.13 -16.23
CA GLU A 589 -3.33 7.22 -17.19
C GLU A 589 -3.26 6.64 -18.61
N ARG A 590 -4.18 7.07 -19.46
CA ARG A 590 -4.29 6.56 -20.82
C ARG A 590 -3.02 6.87 -21.62
N GLY A 591 -2.49 5.85 -22.29
CA GLY A 591 -1.31 5.98 -23.14
C GLY A 591 0.02 5.97 -22.39
N LEU A 592 0.01 5.86 -21.06
CA LEU A 592 1.20 5.52 -20.28
C LEU A 592 1.27 4.00 -20.03
N PRO A 593 2.46 3.47 -19.69
CA PRO A 593 2.60 2.05 -19.37
C PRO A 593 1.73 1.63 -18.19
N LEU A 594 1.04 0.50 -18.34
CA LEU A 594 0.29 -0.12 -17.26
C LEU A 594 1.21 -0.56 -16.11
N PRO A 595 0.75 -0.49 -14.85
CA PRO A 595 1.51 -0.96 -13.71
C PRO A 595 1.59 -2.49 -13.68
N HIS A 596 2.67 -3.00 -13.08
CA HIS A 596 2.84 -4.42 -12.77
C HIS A 596 2.21 -4.75 -11.41
N TYR A 597 1.52 -5.89 -11.33
CA TYR A 597 0.96 -6.44 -10.09
C TYR A 597 1.50 -7.85 -9.83
N GLY A 598 1.75 -8.18 -8.57
CA GLY A 598 2.28 -9.47 -8.17
C GLY A 598 3.77 -9.68 -8.51
N PRO A 599 4.31 -10.90 -8.31
CA PRO A 599 5.74 -11.17 -8.38
C PRO A 599 6.40 -10.86 -9.72
N ARG A 600 7.70 -10.51 -9.68
CA ARG A 600 8.52 -10.09 -10.84
C ARG A 600 9.70 -11.00 -11.16
#